data_AF-G3ULX9-F1
#
_entry.id   AF-G3ULX9-F1
#
_cell.length_a   1.000
_cell.length_b   1.000
_cell.length_c   1.000
_cell.angle_alpha   90.00
_cell.angle_beta   90.00
_cell.angle_gamma   90.00
#
_symmetry.space_group_name_H-M   'P 1'
#
loop_
_entity.id
_entity.type
_entity.pdbx_description
1 polymer ?
#
loop_
_entity_poly.entity_id
_entity_poly.type
_entity_poly.pdbx_seq_one_letter_code
_entity_poly.pdbx_strand_id
1 'polypeptide(L)'
;IALCIILVRAGLEVDLQSDPEEAEACCKRLSMGPCLVEAALLPSYHFLMGLPWRWGFILGFVLGAVSPAVVVPSMLLLQEGGYGVENGVPTLLMAAGSFDDILAITGFNMCLGMAFSTDLTFFNVLRGVSEVVICVATGCVLAFFTQYILRSDQSNLRWKRGFLVLGTSMLAVLSSMYFGFPGSGELPWTLIMTFLAGTGWTSKKAEVEKIIAVAWDMFQPLLFGLFGAEVSIASLRPETVGLCVATLGLAVLIRILTTFLMVCFTGFNMKEKIFISFAWLPKATVQAAIESVALDTARSHGEQQLEDYGMAVLTVAFLAILITAPIGSLLIGLLGLLLQKDEHQKWKLKYLLSQFHD
;
A
#
# COMPACT_ATOMS: atom_id res chain seq x y z
N ILE A 1 -1.50 16.40 1.18
CA ILE A 1 -2.96 16.19 1.30
C ILE A 1 -3.39 14.83 0.73
N ALA A 2 -3.20 14.57 -0.57
CA ALA A 2 -3.60 13.29 -1.19
C ALA A 2 -2.97 12.06 -0.50
N LEU A 3 -1.68 12.13 -0.17
CA LEU A 3 -0.99 11.13 0.66
C LEU A 3 -1.68 10.85 2.00
N CYS A 4 -2.16 11.89 2.69
CA CYS A 4 -2.86 11.74 3.97
C CYS A 4 -4.20 11.00 3.79
N ILE A 5 -4.93 11.27 2.70
CA ILE A 5 -6.18 10.57 2.38
C ILE A 5 -5.91 9.08 2.08
N ILE A 6 -4.83 8.77 1.36
CA ILE A 6 -4.40 7.38 1.12
C ILE A 6 -4.10 6.67 2.43
N LEU A 7 -3.35 7.29 3.35
CA LEU A 7 -3.00 6.69 4.64
C LEU A 7 -4.21 6.47 5.54
N VAL A 8 -5.15 7.42 5.54
CA VAL A 8 -6.42 7.28 6.23
C VAL A 8 -7.21 6.11 5.66
N ARG A 9 -7.29 6.01 4.33
CA ARG A 9 -7.97 4.92 3.64
C ARG A 9 -7.31 3.57 3.94
N ALA A 10 -5.99 3.46 3.82
CA ALA A 10 -5.24 2.24 4.07
C ALA A 10 -5.43 1.74 5.52
N GLY A 11 -5.33 2.62 6.52
CA GLY A 11 -5.57 2.24 7.90
C GLY A 11 -7.03 1.88 8.20
N LEU A 12 -7.99 2.50 7.51
CA LEU A 12 -9.40 2.10 7.59
C LEU A 12 -9.71 0.81 6.82
N GLU A 13 -8.94 0.43 5.79
CA GLU A 13 -9.18 -0.82 5.04
C GLU A 13 -8.70 -2.07 5.80
N VAL A 14 -7.76 -1.93 6.76
CA VAL A 14 -7.31 -3.08 7.58
C VAL A 14 -8.46 -3.63 8.40
N ASP A 15 -8.99 -4.79 8.02
CA ASP A 15 -9.98 -5.51 8.79
C ASP A 15 -9.31 -6.65 9.55
N LEU A 16 -9.22 -6.50 10.87
CA LEU A 16 -8.94 -7.61 11.78
C LEU A 16 -10.25 -8.38 11.98
N GLN A 17 -10.81 -8.94 10.90
CA GLN A 17 -11.83 -9.95 11.11
C GLN A 17 -11.17 -11.14 11.77
N SER A 18 -11.91 -11.77 12.68
CA SER A 18 -11.52 -12.99 13.40
C SER A 18 -11.48 -14.18 12.44
N ASP A 19 -10.57 -14.11 11.48
CA ASP A 19 -10.23 -15.20 10.60
C ASP A 19 -9.48 -16.29 11.39
N PRO A 20 -9.59 -17.57 10.99
CA PRO A 20 -8.86 -18.65 11.63
C PRO A 20 -7.35 -18.36 11.66
N GLU A 21 -6.65 -18.80 12.71
CA GLU A 21 -5.20 -18.53 12.92
C GLU A 21 -4.34 -18.84 11.69
N GLU A 22 -4.71 -19.84 10.88
CA GLU A 22 -4.02 -20.20 9.65
C GLU A 22 -4.12 -19.12 8.54
N ALA A 23 -5.28 -18.47 8.41
CA ALA A 23 -5.49 -17.38 7.46
C ALA A 23 -4.77 -16.10 7.91
N GLU A 24 -4.72 -15.83 9.22
CA GLU A 24 -3.95 -14.73 9.79
C GLU A 24 -2.44 -14.93 9.57
N ALA A 25 -1.93 -16.15 9.80
CA ALA A 25 -0.54 -16.49 9.52
C ALA A 25 -0.20 -16.38 8.03
N CYS A 26 -1.11 -16.81 7.15
CA CYS A 26 -0.96 -16.63 5.70
C CYS A 26 -0.93 -15.14 5.32
N CYS A 27 -1.85 -14.34 5.84
CA CYS A 27 -1.94 -12.90 5.61
C CYS A 27 -0.63 -12.19 5.98
N LYS A 28 -0.10 -12.46 7.19
CA LYS A 28 1.17 -11.91 7.65
C LYS A 28 2.34 -12.32 6.76
N ARG A 29 2.42 -13.59 6.37
CA ARG A 29 3.49 -14.09 5.49
C ARG A 29 3.42 -13.50 4.09
N LEU A 30 2.22 -13.35 3.54
CA LEU A 30 1.98 -12.78 2.21
C LEU A 30 2.25 -11.28 2.18
N SER A 31 1.95 -10.57 3.26
CA SER A 31 2.24 -9.15 3.41
C SER A 31 3.74 -8.88 3.65
N MET A 32 4.36 -9.56 4.61
CA MET A 32 5.74 -9.25 4.99
C MET A 32 6.77 -9.88 4.04
N GLY A 33 6.52 -11.09 3.54
CA GLY A 33 7.50 -11.89 2.79
C GLY A 33 7.96 -11.22 1.50
N PRO A 34 7.07 -10.99 0.52
CA PRO A 34 7.41 -10.37 -0.76
C PRO A 34 8.05 -8.99 -0.59
N CYS A 35 7.47 -8.13 0.26
CA CYS A 35 7.96 -6.78 0.48
C CYS A 35 9.38 -6.76 1.09
N LEU A 36 9.64 -7.56 2.13
CA LEU A 36 10.98 -7.64 2.74
C LEU A 36 12.03 -8.26 1.82
N VAL A 37 11.66 -9.29 1.05
CA VAL A 37 12.58 -9.93 0.10
C VAL A 37 12.91 -8.97 -1.03
N GLU A 38 11.94 -8.23 -1.57
CA GLU A 38 12.20 -7.16 -2.54
C GLU A 38 13.07 -6.06 -1.94
N ALA A 39 12.77 -5.58 -0.73
CA ALA A 39 13.58 -4.57 -0.05
C ALA A 39 15.02 -5.03 0.23
N ALA A 40 15.26 -6.34 0.41
CA ALA A 40 16.61 -6.89 0.63
C ALA A 40 17.38 -7.16 -0.68
N LEU A 41 16.69 -7.60 -1.74
CA LEU A 41 17.32 -7.98 -3.01
C LEU A 41 17.49 -6.79 -3.96
N LEU A 42 16.55 -5.83 -3.95
CA LEU A 42 16.59 -4.68 -4.85
C LEU A 42 17.81 -3.75 -4.67
N PRO A 43 18.32 -3.50 -3.46
CA PRO A 43 19.55 -2.73 -3.24
C PRO A 43 20.79 -3.38 -3.87
N SER A 44 20.78 -4.71 -4.00
CA SER A 44 21.87 -5.44 -4.68
C SER A 44 21.96 -5.11 -6.17
N TYR A 45 20.94 -4.44 -6.74
CA TYR A 45 20.97 -3.87 -8.09
C TYR A 45 21.56 -2.45 -8.13
N HIS A 46 22.22 -1.99 -7.05
CA HIS A 46 23.17 -0.87 -7.07
C HIS A 46 24.11 -0.97 -8.28
N PHE A 47 24.53 -2.18 -8.64
CA PHE A 47 25.39 -2.45 -9.80
C PHE A 47 24.75 -2.13 -11.17
N LEU A 48 23.43 -2.04 -11.26
CA LEU A 48 22.71 -1.78 -12.53
C LEU A 48 22.47 -0.28 -12.77
N MET A 49 22.22 0.50 -11.72
CA MET A 49 21.85 1.93 -11.81
C MET A 49 22.87 2.89 -11.19
N GLY A 50 23.90 2.39 -10.50
CA GLY A 50 24.88 3.23 -9.78
C GLY A 50 24.31 3.95 -8.55
N LEU A 51 23.09 3.61 -8.10
CA LEU A 51 22.38 4.23 -6.98
C LEU A 51 22.92 3.78 -5.62
N PRO A 52 23.36 4.66 -4.71
CA PRO A 52 23.91 4.27 -3.41
C PRO A 52 23.00 3.26 -2.68
N TRP A 53 23.60 2.35 -1.88
CA TRP A 53 22.85 1.33 -1.13
C TRP A 53 21.62 1.88 -0.39
N ARG A 54 21.74 3.06 0.23
CA ARG A 54 20.65 3.78 0.90
C ARG A 54 19.44 4.02 -0.02
N TRP A 55 19.67 4.52 -1.22
CA TRP A 55 18.65 4.77 -2.23
C TRP A 55 18.13 3.47 -2.87
N GLY A 56 18.95 2.43 -2.93
CA GLY A 56 18.52 1.09 -3.32
C GLY A 56 17.48 0.50 -2.35
N PHE A 57 17.66 0.68 -1.03
CA PHE A 57 16.67 0.26 -0.02
C PHE A 57 15.38 1.08 -0.11
N ILE A 58 15.49 2.39 -0.32
CA ILE A 58 14.33 3.27 -0.56
C ILE A 58 13.53 2.76 -1.76
N LEU A 59 14.20 2.53 -2.90
CA LEU A 59 13.58 1.99 -4.10
C LEU A 59 12.95 0.61 -3.86
N GLY A 60 13.60 -0.22 -3.05
CA GLY A 60 13.10 -1.53 -2.65
C GLY A 60 11.74 -1.47 -1.95
N PHE A 61 11.58 -0.59 -0.97
CA PHE A 61 10.30 -0.38 -0.29
C PHE A 61 9.26 0.31 -1.16
N VAL A 62 9.66 1.23 -2.06
CA VAL A 62 8.74 1.86 -3.04
C VAL A 62 8.16 0.80 -3.99
N LEU A 63 9.00 -0.08 -4.53
CA LEU A 63 8.57 -1.16 -5.41
C LEU A 63 7.90 -2.32 -4.63
N GLY A 64 8.16 -2.45 -3.34
CA GLY A 64 7.56 -3.48 -2.50
C GLY A 64 6.06 -3.32 -2.27
N ALA A 65 5.53 -2.08 -2.33
CA ALA A 65 4.10 -1.82 -2.05
C ALA A 65 3.16 -2.35 -3.15
N VAL A 66 2.05 -2.98 -2.78
CA VAL A 66 0.90 -3.22 -3.68
C VAL A 66 0.02 -1.98 -3.75
N SER A 67 -0.71 -1.78 -4.84
CA SER A 67 -1.72 -0.72 -4.89
C SER A 67 -3.14 -1.25 -4.60
N PRO A 68 -3.75 -0.95 -3.43
CA PRO A 68 -5.12 -1.32 -3.14
C PRO A 68 -6.12 -0.68 -4.11
N ALA A 69 -5.81 0.48 -4.67
CA ALA A 69 -6.67 1.14 -5.66
C ALA A 69 -6.94 0.31 -6.92
N VAL A 70 -6.07 -0.63 -7.28
CA VAL A 70 -6.26 -1.54 -8.42
C VAL A 70 -6.77 -2.90 -7.96
N VAL A 71 -6.22 -3.40 -6.84
CA VAL A 71 -6.56 -4.72 -6.31
C VAL A 71 -7.95 -4.75 -5.68
N VAL A 72 -8.29 -3.81 -4.79
CA VAL A 72 -9.55 -3.82 -4.02
C VAL A 72 -10.79 -3.80 -4.93
N PRO A 73 -10.94 -2.89 -5.92
CA PRO A 73 -12.12 -2.91 -6.79
C PRO A 73 -12.23 -4.22 -7.58
N SER A 74 -11.10 -4.76 -8.04
CA SER A 74 -11.06 -6.03 -8.77
C SER A 74 -11.46 -7.21 -7.87
N MET A 75 -11.04 -7.21 -6.60
CA MET A 75 -11.41 -8.23 -5.62
C MET A 75 -12.89 -8.16 -5.23
N LEU A 76 -13.44 -6.95 -5.06
CA LEU A 76 -14.88 -6.76 -4.79
C LEU A 76 -15.74 -7.28 -5.94
N LEU A 77 -15.36 -6.99 -7.20
CA LEU A 77 -16.05 -7.53 -8.37
C LEU A 77 -16.02 -9.07 -8.42
N LEU A 78 -14.90 -9.68 -8.02
CA LEU A 78 -14.79 -11.14 -7.93
C LEU A 78 -15.66 -11.71 -6.80
N GLN A 79 -15.72 -11.04 -5.64
CA GLN A 79 -16.62 -11.43 -4.54
C GLN A 79 -18.10 -11.34 -4.95
N GLU A 80 -18.51 -10.27 -5.63
CA GLU A 80 -19.87 -10.12 -6.16
C GLU A 80 -20.21 -11.23 -7.19
N GLY A 81 -19.22 -11.62 -7.99
CA GLY A 81 -19.32 -12.74 -8.94
C GLY A 81 -19.25 -14.15 -8.31
N GLY A 82 -19.00 -14.23 -7.00
CA GLY A 82 -18.85 -15.49 -6.26
C GLY A 82 -17.55 -16.24 -6.53
N TYR A 83 -16.51 -15.59 -7.03
CA TYR A 83 -15.22 -16.22 -7.36
C TYR A 83 -14.28 -16.22 -6.15
N GLY A 84 -13.84 -17.41 -5.71
CA GLY A 84 -12.86 -17.57 -4.63
C GLY A 84 -13.34 -17.17 -3.22
N VAL A 85 -14.66 -16.97 -3.06
CA VAL A 85 -15.29 -16.56 -1.79
C VAL A 85 -15.25 -17.69 -0.76
N GLU A 86 -15.45 -18.95 -1.17
CA GLU A 86 -15.41 -20.12 -0.28
C GLU A 86 -14.05 -20.28 0.42
N ASN A 87 -12.97 -20.00 -0.30
CA ASN A 87 -11.60 -20.08 0.23
C ASN A 87 -11.10 -18.72 0.78
N GLY A 88 -11.94 -17.68 0.78
CA GLY A 88 -11.58 -16.36 1.32
C GLY A 88 -10.45 -15.64 0.58
N VAL A 89 -10.13 -16.03 -0.66
CA VAL A 89 -8.97 -15.48 -1.40
C VAL A 89 -9.06 -13.96 -1.59
N PRO A 90 -10.20 -13.39 -2.05
CA PRO A 90 -10.31 -11.93 -2.18
C PRO A 90 -10.18 -11.19 -0.85
N THR A 91 -10.75 -11.74 0.24
CA THR A 91 -10.66 -11.15 1.59
C THR A 91 -9.22 -11.15 2.10
N LEU A 92 -8.52 -12.28 1.94
CA LEU A 92 -7.10 -12.42 2.28
C LEU A 92 -6.25 -11.40 1.51
N LEU A 93 -6.49 -11.23 0.21
CA LEU A 93 -5.75 -10.30 -0.63
C LEU A 93 -6.00 -8.84 -0.24
N MET A 94 -7.23 -8.47 0.11
CA MET A 94 -7.53 -7.12 0.60
C MET A 94 -6.83 -6.86 1.94
N ALA A 95 -6.93 -7.79 2.90
CA ALA A 95 -6.31 -7.64 4.21
C ALA A 95 -4.78 -7.60 4.14
N ALA A 96 -4.16 -8.53 3.41
CA ALA A 96 -2.71 -8.58 3.26
C ALA A 96 -2.16 -7.36 2.50
N GLY A 97 -2.95 -6.77 1.60
CA GLY A 97 -2.56 -5.57 0.85
C GLY A 97 -2.44 -4.36 1.77
N SER A 98 -3.40 -4.19 2.67
CA SER A 98 -3.33 -3.12 3.67
C SER A 98 -2.12 -3.29 4.61
N PHE A 99 -1.82 -4.51 5.07
CA PHE A 99 -0.61 -4.74 5.88
C PHE A 99 0.70 -4.52 5.10
N ASP A 100 0.72 -4.89 3.81
CA ASP A 100 1.86 -4.68 2.91
C ASP A 100 2.15 -3.18 2.76
N ASP A 101 1.11 -2.36 2.57
CA ASP A 101 1.21 -0.90 2.50
C ASP A 101 1.77 -0.30 3.79
N ILE A 102 1.29 -0.75 4.94
CA ILE A 102 1.79 -0.31 6.25
C ILE A 102 3.29 -0.55 6.37
N LEU A 103 3.72 -1.77 6.03
CA LEU A 103 5.12 -2.17 6.12
C LEU A 103 5.98 -1.42 5.10
N ALA A 104 5.50 -1.26 3.87
CA ALA A 104 6.22 -0.56 2.81
C ALA A 104 6.39 0.93 3.12
N ILE A 105 5.33 1.62 3.56
CA ILE A 105 5.37 3.03 3.97
C ILE A 105 6.32 3.21 5.17
N THR A 106 6.22 2.35 6.18
CA THR A 106 7.05 2.45 7.38
C THR A 106 8.53 2.19 7.05
N GLY A 107 8.81 1.14 6.26
CA GLY A 107 10.15 0.79 5.82
C GLY A 107 10.78 1.88 4.94
N PHE A 108 10.01 2.43 3.99
CA PHE A 108 10.44 3.58 3.19
C PHE A 108 10.87 4.76 4.06
N ASN A 109 10.03 5.19 5.01
CA ASN A 109 10.32 6.35 5.85
C ASN A 109 11.53 6.11 6.76
N MET A 110 11.70 4.87 7.25
CA MET A 110 12.89 4.49 8.02
C MET A 110 14.16 4.58 7.16
N CYS A 111 14.11 4.09 5.93
CA CYS A 111 15.23 4.17 4.99
C CYS A 111 15.51 5.62 4.55
N LEU A 112 14.47 6.42 4.34
CA LEU A 112 14.58 7.85 4.01
C LEU A 112 15.24 8.63 5.15
N GLY A 113 14.76 8.47 6.38
CA GLY A 113 15.37 9.09 7.56
C GLY A 113 16.83 8.68 7.75
N MET A 114 17.16 7.40 7.52
CA MET A 114 18.55 6.93 7.56
C MET A 114 19.39 7.54 6.43
N ALA A 115 18.83 7.69 5.23
CA ALA A 115 19.55 8.19 4.07
C ALA A 115 20.04 9.63 4.26
N PHE A 116 19.22 10.47 4.89
CA PHE A 116 19.51 11.88 5.16
C PHE A 116 20.11 12.15 6.55
N SER A 117 20.29 11.11 7.38
CA SER A 117 20.97 11.26 8.66
C SER A 117 22.49 11.47 8.48
N THR A 118 23.03 12.50 9.15
CA THR A 118 24.39 13.03 8.95
C THR A 118 25.51 12.10 9.44
N ASP A 119 25.20 11.08 10.26
CA ASP A 119 26.19 10.13 10.81
C ASP A 119 25.68 8.68 10.86
N LEU A 120 26.54 7.69 10.54
CA LEU A 120 26.22 6.24 10.64
C LEU A 120 26.52 5.68 12.04
N THR A 121 26.14 6.40 13.09
CA THR A 121 26.31 5.90 14.47
C THR A 121 25.14 5.01 14.87
N PHE A 122 25.39 4.00 15.71
CA PHE A 122 24.36 3.18 16.37
C PHE A 122 23.23 4.03 16.99
N PHE A 123 23.56 5.26 17.38
CA PHE A 123 22.63 6.27 17.90
C PHE A 123 21.56 6.72 16.89
N ASN A 124 21.84 6.75 15.59
CA ASN A 124 20.86 7.13 14.56
C ASN A 124 19.92 5.98 14.19
N VAL A 125 20.39 4.74 14.29
CA VAL A 125 19.52 3.56 14.20
C VAL A 125 18.57 3.50 15.40
N LEU A 126 19.09 3.71 16.61
CA LEU A 126 18.27 3.85 17.82
C LEU A 126 17.28 5.02 17.72
N ARG A 127 17.71 6.14 17.15
CA ARG A 127 16.84 7.29 16.90
C ARG A 127 15.70 6.94 15.95
N GLY A 128 15.99 6.30 14.81
CA GLY A 128 14.96 5.85 13.88
C GLY A 128 13.95 4.87 14.51
N VAL A 129 14.43 3.91 15.30
CA VAL A 129 13.54 3.01 16.06
C VAL A 129 12.73 3.79 17.11
N SER A 130 13.35 4.74 17.82
CA SER A 130 12.65 5.56 18.81
C SER A 130 11.60 6.47 18.17
N GLU A 131 11.84 6.97 16.97
CA GLU A 131 10.88 7.77 16.20
C GLU A 131 9.66 6.92 15.84
N VAL A 132 9.85 5.67 15.38
CA VAL A 132 8.74 4.73 15.14
C VAL A 132 7.95 4.46 16.41
N VAL A 133 8.63 4.20 17.54
CA VAL A 133 7.97 3.96 18.83
C VAL A 133 7.17 5.18 19.30
N ILE A 134 7.73 6.39 19.14
CA ILE A 134 7.04 7.64 19.45
C ILE A 134 5.80 7.79 18.56
N CYS A 135 5.90 7.51 17.26
CA CYS A 135 4.78 7.57 16.32
C CYS A 135 3.66 6.59 16.69
N VAL A 136 4.02 5.36 17.08
CA VAL A 136 3.05 4.36 17.55
C VAL A 136 2.37 4.85 18.82
N ALA A 137 3.15 5.25 19.83
CA ALA A 137 2.62 5.66 21.12
C ALA A 137 1.66 6.83 20.99
N THR A 138 2.03 7.81 20.19
CA THR A 138 1.26 9.03 20.02
C THR A 138 0.07 8.83 19.06
N GLY A 139 0.23 8.03 18.00
CA GLY A 139 -0.85 7.51 17.16
C GLY A 139 -1.95 6.79 17.97
N CYS A 140 -1.56 5.95 18.93
CA CYS A 140 -2.48 5.31 19.88
C CYS A 140 -3.25 6.34 20.72
N VAL A 141 -2.59 7.39 21.20
CA VAL A 141 -3.22 8.45 22.01
C VAL A 141 -4.28 9.20 21.18
N LEU A 142 -3.97 9.63 19.95
CA LEU A 142 -5.00 10.29 19.12
C LEU A 142 -6.09 9.32 18.63
N ALA A 143 -5.79 8.04 18.43
CA ALA A 143 -6.82 7.05 18.16
C ALA A 143 -7.80 6.95 19.32
N PHE A 144 -7.29 6.83 20.56
CA PHE A 144 -8.14 6.81 21.75
C PHE A 144 -8.94 8.11 21.90
N PHE A 145 -8.32 9.26 21.62
CA PHE A 145 -8.99 10.55 21.65
C PHE A 145 -10.13 10.65 20.63
N THR A 146 -9.90 10.23 19.39
CA THR A 146 -10.94 10.23 18.35
C THR A 146 -12.04 9.22 18.63
N GLN A 147 -11.71 8.03 19.16
CA GLN A 147 -12.71 7.07 19.64
C GLN A 147 -13.56 7.64 20.78
N TYR A 148 -12.94 8.33 21.74
CA TYR A 148 -13.62 8.92 22.90
C TYR A 148 -14.60 10.02 22.47
N ILE A 149 -14.16 10.95 21.61
CA ILE A 149 -15.03 12.02 21.07
C ILE A 149 -16.19 11.44 20.25
N LEU A 150 -15.96 10.35 19.52
CA LEU A 150 -16.96 9.71 18.65
C LEU A 150 -17.85 8.67 19.36
N ARG A 151 -17.66 8.47 20.67
CA ARG A 151 -18.52 7.62 21.50
C ARG A 151 -19.87 8.28 21.81
N SER A 152 -19.96 9.60 21.70
CA SER A 152 -21.21 10.34 21.96
C SER A 152 -22.28 9.99 20.92
N ASP A 153 -23.43 9.53 21.41
CA ASP A 153 -24.63 9.17 20.64
C ASP A 153 -25.28 10.41 20.01
N GLN A 154 -24.68 10.90 18.92
CA GLN A 154 -25.08 12.13 18.25
C GLN A 154 -25.64 11.85 16.85
N SER A 155 -26.64 12.64 16.44
CA SER A 155 -27.17 12.63 15.08
C SER A 155 -26.11 13.10 14.05
N ASN A 156 -26.18 12.53 12.83
CA ASN A 156 -25.19 12.67 11.74
C ASN A 156 -23.76 12.17 12.08
N LEU A 157 -23.68 10.99 12.69
CA LEU A 157 -22.41 10.38 13.12
C LEU A 157 -21.43 10.21 11.96
N ARG A 158 -21.86 9.70 10.80
CA ARG A 158 -21.02 9.29 9.66
C ARG A 158 -20.08 10.39 9.14
N TRP A 159 -20.65 11.55 8.79
CA TRP A 159 -19.90 12.71 8.31
C TRP A 159 -18.96 13.28 9.36
N LYS A 160 -19.42 13.39 10.62
CA LYS A 160 -18.58 13.85 11.73
C LYS A 160 -17.38 12.93 11.93
N ARG A 161 -17.55 11.61 11.78
CA ARG A 161 -16.44 10.64 11.87
C ARG A 161 -15.43 10.82 10.74
N GLY A 162 -15.90 10.86 9.50
CA GLY A 162 -15.04 11.05 8.33
C GLY A 162 -14.24 12.36 8.40
N PHE A 163 -14.91 13.48 8.71
CA PHE A 163 -14.24 14.78 8.84
C PHE A 163 -13.31 14.83 10.04
N LEU A 164 -13.64 14.23 11.19
CA LEU A 164 -12.74 14.22 12.34
C LEU A 164 -11.49 13.40 12.05
N VAL A 165 -11.62 12.21 11.45
CA VAL A 165 -10.45 11.37 11.10
C VAL A 165 -9.55 12.10 10.09
N LEU A 166 -10.12 12.65 9.02
CA LEU A 166 -9.35 13.44 8.05
C LEU A 166 -8.74 14.70 8.67
N GLY A 167 -9.49 15.42 9.50
CA GLY A 167 -9.01 16.64 10.14
C GLY A 167 -7.88 16.37 11.12
N THR A 168 -8.02 15.33 11.94
CA THR A 168 -6.97 14.93 12.91
C THR A 168 -5.75 14.34 12.21
N SER A 169 -5.91 13.59 11.11
CA SER A 169 -4.78 13.11 10.32
C SER A 169 -4.05 14.27 9.62
N MET A 170 -4.77 15.26 9.08
CA MET A 170 -4.15 16.46 8.51
C MET A 170 -3.44 17.30 9.56
N LEU A 171 -4.05 17.50 10.73
CA LEU A 171 -3.42 18.20 11.85
C LEU A 171 -2.17 17.47 12.33
N ALA A 172 -2.18 16.13 12.36
CA ALA A 172 -1.00 15.35 12.73
C ALA A 172 0.17 15.58 11.74
N VAL A 173 -0.10 15.55 10.43
CA VAL A 173 0.91 15.83 9.39
C VAL A 173 1.41 17.28 9.45
N LEU A 174 0.54 18.25 9.67
CA LEU A 174 0.97 19.65 9.81
C LEU A 174 1.78 19.88 11.09
N SER A 175 1.40 19.22 12.18
CA SER A 175 2.11 19.32 13.46
C SER A 175 3.50 18.71 13.36
N SER A 176 3.68 17.59 12.67
CA SER A 176 5.00 16.97 12.49
C SER A 176 5.96 17.90 11.74
N MET A 177 5.48 18.57 10.68
CA MET A 177 6.27 19.56 9.95
C MET A 177 6.69 20.74 10.85
N TYR A 178 5.83 21.15 11.78
CA TYR A 178 6.15 22.24 12.72
C TYR A 178 7.16 21.84 13.79
N PHE A 179 7.07 20.61 14.32
CA PHE A 179 8.01 20.12 15.35
C PHE A 179 9.38 19.71 14.79
N GLY A 180 9.57 19.76 13.47
CA GLY A 180 10.88 19.62 12.85
C GLY A 180 11.48 18.22 12.98
N PHE A 181 10.66 17.17 13.04
CA PHE A 181 11.11 15.79 12.91
C PHE A 181 11.35 15.50 11.42
N PRO A 182 12.60 15.51 10.92
CA PRO A 182 12.85 15.44 9.49
C PRO A 182 12.61 14.01 9.00
N GLY A 183 11.61 13.83 8.13
CA GLY A 183 11.60 12.78 7.11
C GLY A 183 11.27 11.33 7.52
N SER A 184 11.01 11.00 8.78
CA SER A 184 10.81 9.59 9.20
C SER A 184 9.51 9.27 9.96
N GLY A 185 8.90 10.24 10.64
CA GLY A 185 7.81 9.98 11.61
C GLY A 185 6.40 10.43 11.22
N GLU A 186 6.23 11.17 10.13
CA GLU A 186 4.97 11.90 9.86
C GLU A 186 3.81 11.00 9.42
N LEU A 187 4.15 9.96 8.65
CA LEU A 187 3.19 9.09 7.96
C LEU A 187 2.75 7.87 8.80
N PRO A 188 3.65 7.18 9.54
CA PRO A 188 3.27 6.00 10.33
C PRO A 188 2.27 6.32 11.44
N TRP A 189 2.37 7.49 12.08
CA TRP A 189 1.38 7.94 13.06
C TRP A 189 -0.03 7.91 12.47
N THR A 190 -0.24 8.53 11.31
CA THR A 190 -1.59 8.74 10.75
C THR A 190 -2.28 7.42 10.46
N LEU A 191 -1.48 6.47 9.99
CA LEU A 191 -1.90 5.13 9.69
C LEU A 191 -2.28 4.34 10.96
N ILE A 192 -1.44 4.42 12.01
CA ILE A 192 -1.71 3.73 13.29
C ILE A 192 -2.97 4.31 13.94
N MET A 193 -3.11 5.63 13.86
CA MET A 193 -4.27 6.34 14.36
C MET A 193 -5.56 5.90 13.65
N THR A 194 -5.56 5.83 12.31
CA THR A 194 -6.74 5.45 11.52
C THR A 194 -7.08 3.99 11.66
N PHE A 195 -6.07 3.13 11.76
CA PHE A 195 -6.22 1.71 12.05
C PHE A 195 -6.90 1.47 13.41
N LEU A 196 -6.35 2.06 14.48
CA LEU A 196 -6.92 1.93 15.81
C LEU A 196 -8.31 2.59 15.90
N ALA A 197 -8.52 3.74 15.25
CA ALA A 197 -9.85 4.34 15.17
C ALA A 197 -10.87 3.41 14.47
N GLY A 198 -10.45 2.75 13.38
CA GLY A 198 -11.26 1.80 12.61
C GLY A 198 -11.68 0.56 13.41
N THR A 199 -10.76 -0.03 14.17
CA THR A 199 -11.06 -1.22 15.02
C THR A 199 -12.07 -0.91 16.12
N GLY A 200 -12.12 0.33 16.61
CA GLY A 200 -13.13 0.79 17.57
C GLY A 200 -14.55 0.94 16.99
N TRP A 201 -14.72 0.92 15.67
CA TRP A 201 -16.00 1.17 14.99
C TRP A 201 -16.48 -0.01 14.14
N THR A 202 -16.46 -1.23 14.71
CA THR A 202 -16.79 -2.50 14.05
C THR A 202 -17.97 -2.47 13.07
N SER A 203 -19.11 -1.85 13.40
CA SER A 203 -20.29 -1.84 12.50
C SER A 203 -20.42 -0.61 11.60
N LYS A 204 -19.71 0.49 11.88
CA LYS A 204 -19.84 1.79 11.15
C LYS A 204 -18.61 2.17 10.33
N LYS A 205 -17.57 1.34 10.36
CA LYS A 205 -16.30 1.48 9.63
C LYS A 205 -16.52 1.66 8.12
N ALA A 206 -17.32 0.78 7.50
CA ALA A 206 -17.64 0.82 6.08
C ALA A 206 -18.33 2.12 5.63
N GLU A 207 -19.07 2.80 6.52
CA GLU A 207 -19.70 4.08 6.20
C GLU A 207 -18.71 5.23 6.18
N VAL A 208 -17.70 5.19 7.06
CA VAL A 208 -16.62 6.19 7.09
C VAL A 208 -15.70 5.98 5.90
N GLU A 209 -15.35 4.74 5.59
CA GLU A 209 -14.55 4.38 4.42
C GLU A 209 -15.14 4.91 3.11
N LYS A 210 -16.46 4.81 2.92
CA LYS A 210 -17.16 5.41 1.76
C LYS A 210 -16.98 6.91 1.65
N ILE A 211 -16.98 7.64 2.77
CA ILE A 211 -16.77 9.09 2.76
C ILE A 211 -15.32 9.42 2.35
N ILE A 212 -14.36 8.64 2.86
CA ILE A 212 -12.95 8.76 2.47
C ILE A 212 -12.75 8.42 0.99
N ALA A 213 -13.46 7.42 0.47
CA ALA A 213 -13.43 7.05 -0.94
C ALA A 213 -13.91 8.19 -1.84
N VAL A 214 -15.00 8.88 -1.48
CA VAL A 214 -15.46 10.08 -2.22
C VAL A 214 -14.42 11.20 -2.20
N ALA A 215 -13.75 11.41 -1.06
CA ALA A 215 -12.66 12.38 -1.00
C ALA A 215 -11.49 11.95 -1.90
N TRP A 216 -11.16 10.66 -1.90
CA TRP A 216 -10.12 10.10 -2.75
C TRP A 216 -10.44 10.25 -4.25
N ASP A 217 -11.67 10.00 -4.67
CA ASP A 217 -12.10 10.16 -6.08
C ASP A 217 -11.86 11.58 -6.62
N MET A 218 -11.94 12.59 -5.74
CA MET A 218 -11.62 13.98 -6.08
C MET A 218 -10.11 14.24 -6.18
N PHE A 219 -9.30 13.65 -5.30
CA PHE A 219 -7.86 13.89 -5.24
C PHE A 219 -7.03 12.94 -6.10
N GLN A 220 -7.58 11.78 -6.51
CA GLN A 220 -6.90 10.81 -7.35
C GLN A 220 -6.46 11.40 -8.70
N PRO A 221 -7.32 12.10 -9.47
CA PRO A 221 -6.90 12.72 -10.74
C PRO A 221 -5.84 13.80 -10.54
N LEU A 222 -5.91 14.54 -9.43
CA LEU A 222 -4.93 15.57 -9.11
C LEU A 222 -3.55 14.97 -8.82
N LEU A 223 -3.51 13.90 -8.02
CA LEU A 223 -2.26 13.21 -7.66
C LEU A 223 -1.59 12.62 -8.91
N PHE A 224 -2.32 11.87 -9.73
CA PHE A 224 -1.75 11.28 -10.94
C PHE A 224 -1.41 12.33 -12.02
N GLY A 225 -2.20 13.41 -12.11
CA GLY A 225 -1.92 14.51 -13.04
C GLY A 225 -0.66 15.29 -12.68
N LEU A 226 -0.48 15.66 -11.40
CA LEU A 226 0.72 16.32 -10.92
C LEU A 226 1.94 15.41 -10.99
N PHE A 227 1.77 14.14 -10.63
CA PHE A 227 2.82 13.13 -10.76
C PHE A 227 3.30 12.99 -12.22
N GLY A 228 2.38 12.88 -13.16
CA GLY A 228 2.71 12.82 -14.59
C GLY A 228 3.36 14.10 -15.12
N ALA A 229 3.03 15.27 -14.54
CA ALA A 229 3.65 16.54 -14.90
C ALA A 229 5.09 16.67 -14.38
N GLU A 230 5.41 16.04 -13.25
CA GLU A 230 6.75 16.05 -12.65
C GLU A 230 7.75 15.21 -13.47
N VAL A 231 7.26 14.16 -14.16
CA VAL A 231 8.10 13.27 -14.97
C VAL A 231 8.38 13.89 -16.34
N SER A 232 9.60 14.40 -16.52
CA SER A 232 10.07 14.87 -17.82
C SER A 232 10.56 13.71 -18.70
N ILE A 233 9.76 13.36 -19.72
CA ILE A 233 10.13 12.34 -20.71
C ILE A 233 11.38 12.77 -21.50
N ALA A 234 11.59 14.08 -21.68
CA ALA A 234 12.72 14.62 -22.44
C ALA A 234 14.09 14.41 -21.75
N SER A 235 14.11 14.27 -20.41
CA SER A 235 15.33 13.97 -19.66
C SER A 235 15.65 12.47 -19.58
N LEU A 236 14.74 11.60 -20.02
CA LEU A 236 14.91 10.16 -19.95
C LEU A 236 15.79 9.67 -21.10
N ARG A 237 17.05 9.36 -20.79
CA ARG A 237 17.93 8.69 -21.75
C ARG A 237 17.39 7.27 -22.02
N PRO A 238 17.34 6.82 -23.28
CA PRO A 238 16.84 5.48 -23.63
C PRO A 238 17.56 4.35 -22.90
N GLU A 239 18.87 4.52 -22.65
CA GLU A 239 19.71 3.58 -21.90
C GLU A 239 19.23 3.43 -20.45
N THR A 240 18.93 4.55 -19.78
CA THR A 240 18.41 4.56 -18.41
C THR A 240 17.03 3.93 -18.34
N VAL A 241 16.16 4.21 -19.31
CA VAL A 241 14.83 3.57 -19.40
C VAL A 241 14.94 2.06 -19.55
N GLY A 242 15.86 1.57 -20.39
CA GLY A 242 16.14 0.14 -20.53
C GLY A 242 16.56 -0.52 -19.22
N LEU A 243 17.44 0.14 -18.46
CA LEU A 243 17.84 -0.32 -17.13
C LEU A 243 16.67 -0.31 -16.13
N CYS A 244 15.83 0.72 -16.15
CA CYS A 244 14.62 0.77 -15.32
C CYS A 244 13.65 -0.38 -15.60
N VAL A 245 13.40 -0.67 -16.88
CA VAL A 245 12.52 -1.79 -17.27
C VAL A 245 13.13 -3.13 -16.88
N ALA A 246 14.45 -3.30 -17.01
CA ALA A 246 15.14 -4.51 -16.57
C ALA A 246 15.02 -4.72 -15.05
N THR A 247 15.26 -3.67 -14.26
CA THR A 247 15.09 -3.68 -12.80
C THR A 247 13.64 -4.00 -12.41
N LEU A 248 12.66 -3.39 -13.09
CA LEU A 248 11.24 -3.66 -12.86
C LEU A 248 10.87 -5.12 -13.18
N GLY A 249 11.31 -5.63 -14.32
CA GLY A 249 11.03 -7.02 -14.72
C GLY A 249 11.59 -8.02 -13.71
N LEU A 250 12.80 -7.77 -13.21
CA LEU A 250 13.40 -8.60 -12.17
C LEU A 250 12.69 -8.47 -10.83
N ALA A 251 12.29 -7.26 -10.42
CA ALA A 251 11.49 -7.04 -9.21
C ALA A 251 10.19 -7.84 -9.26
N VAL A 252 9.48 -7.79 -10.39
CA VAL A 252 8.25 -8.54 -10.65
C VAL A 252 8.49 -10.06 -10.58
N LEU A 253 9.59 -10.56 -11.15
CA LEU A 253 9.92 -11.98 -11.10
C LEU A 253 10.20 -12.45 -9.67
N ILE A 254 10.98 -11.69 -8.90
CA ILE A 254 11.24 -11.97 -7.48
C ILE A 254 9.94 -11.95 -6.70
N ARG A 255 9.05 -10.98 -6.97
CA ARG A 255 7.74 -10.88 -6.32
C ARG A 255 6.89 -12.11 -6.56
N ILE A 256 6.77 -12.54 -7.82
CA ILE A 256 5.97 -13.72 -8.19
C ILE A 256 6.53 -14.96 -7.49
N LEU A 257 7.85 -15.14 -7.51
CA LEU A 257 8.52 -16.29 -6.89
C LEU A 257 8.32 -16.30 -5.37
N THR A 258 8.61 -15.19 -4.70
CA THR A 258 8.47 -15.08 -3.24
C THR A 258 7.02 -15.24 -2.82
N THR A 259 6.08 -14.61 -3.54
CA THR A 259 4.65 -14.75 -3.25
C THR A 259 4.20 -16.20 -3.39
N PHE A 260 4.63 -16.87 -4.47
CA PHE A 260 4.30 -18.28 -4.67
C PHE A 260 4.86 -19.15 -3.52
N LEU A 261 6.11 -18.94 -3.11
CA LEU A 261 6.73 -19.64 -1.99
C LEU A 261 6.02 -19.38 -0.65
N MET A 262 5.58 -18.15 -0.40
CA MET A 262 4.85 -17.80 0.82
C MET A 262 3.47 -18.47 0.89
N VAL A 263 2.81 -18.62 -0.26
CA VAL A 263 1.49 -19.25 -0.37
C VAL A 263 1.59 -20.77 -0.50
N CYS A 264 2.75 -21.36 -0.86
CA CYS A 264 2.91 -22.81 -1.03
C CYS A 264 2.49 -23.65 0.20
N PHE A 265 2.67 -23.11 1.40
CA PHE A 265 2.38 -23.77 2.68
C PHE A 265 0.91 -23.69 3.11
N THR A 266 0.05 -23.14 2.27
CA THR A 266 -1.39 -23.04 2.53
C THR A 266 -2.13 -24.18 1.85
N GLY A 267 -3.33 -24.50 2.38
CA GLY A 267 -4.27 -25.45 1.79
C GLY A 267 -4.88 -25.01 0.45
N PHE A 268 -4.46 -23.88 -0.13
CA PHE A 268 -4.98 -23.38 -1.41
C PHE A 268 -4.65 -24.30 -2.58
N ASN A 269 -5.53 -24.27 -3.59
CA ASN A 269 -5.35 -25.03 -4.82
C ASN A 269 -4.28 -24.39 -5.72
N MET A 270 -3.65 -25.15 -6.61
CA MET A 270 -2.57 -24.61 -7.47
C MET A 270 -3.03 -23.43 -8.33
N LYS A 271 -4.30 -23.42 -8.76
CA LYS A 271 -4.89 -22.31 -9.51
C LYS A 271 -4.99 -21.03 -8.66
N GLU A 272 -5.29 -21.17 -7.37
CA GLU A 272 -5.40 -20.06 -6.42
C GLU A 272 -4.03 -19.51 -6.04
N LYS A 273 -3.03 -20.39 -5.87
CA LYS A 273 -1.64 -19.97 -5.64
C LYS A 273 -1.12 -19.10 -6.79
N ILE A 274 -1.40 -19.52 -8.03
CA ILE A 274 -1.07 -18.75 -9.23
C ILE A 274 -1.84 -17.42 -9.25
N PHE A 275 -3.15 -17.44 -8.98
CA PHE A 275 -3.96 -16.24 -8.92
C PHE A 275 -3.42 -15.22 -7.91
N ILE A 276 -3.12 -15.65 -6.67
CA ILE A 276 -2.58 -14.80 -5.61
C ILE A 276 -1.25 -14.15 -6.05
N SER A 277 -0.33 -14.94 -6.63
CA SER A 277 0.95 -14.41 -7.11
C SER A 277 0.82 -13.32 -8.17
N PHE A 278 -0.11 -13.47 -9.11
CA PHE A 278 -0.33 -12.47 -10.16
C PHE A 278 -1.19 -11.30 -9.71
N ALA A 279 -2.12 -11.52 -8.78
CA ALA A 279 -2.93 -10.47 -8.17
C ALA A 279 -2.09 -9.50 -7.33
N TRP A 280 -0.92 -9.93 -6.84
CA TRP A 280 0.01 -9.11 -6.05
C TRP A 280 0.94 -8.22 -6.88
N LEU A 281 0.78 -8.16 -8.20
CA LEU A 281 1.63 -7.38 -9.11
C LEU A 281 1.33 -5.87 -9.23
N PRO A 282 0.06 -5.40 -9.18
CA PRO A 282 -0.24 -4.01 -9.51
C PRO A 282 0.47 -3.00 -8.60
N LYS A 283 1.20 -2.06 -9.20
CA LYS A 283 1.78 -0.87 -8.55
C LYS A 283 1.08 0.39 -9.05
N ALA A 284 0.70 1.31 -8.16
CA ALA A 284 -0.02 2.53 -8.51
C ALA A 284 0.10 3.63 -7.44
N THR A 285 -0.85 3.69 -6.49
CA THR A 285 -1.10 4.91 -5.69
C THR A 285 -0.09 5.12 -4.58
N VAL A 286 0.39 4.04 -3.97
CA VAL A 286 1.35 4.10 -2.86
C VAL A 286 2.71 4.58 -3.37
N GLN A 287 3.12 4.09 -4.55
CA GLN A 287 4.32 4.54 -5.25
C GLN A 287 4.28 6.05 -5.49
N ALA A 288 3.27 6.53 -6.22
CA ALA A 288 3.10 7.94 -6.58
C ALA A 288 3.12 8.89 -5.38
N ALA A 289 2.55 8.43 -4.26
CA ALA A 289 2.47 9.25 -3.06
C ALA A 289 3.79 9.30 -2.27
N ILE A 290 4.54 8.21 -2.23
CA ILE A 290 5.77 8.09 -1.44
C ILE A 290 7.01 8.59 -2.20
N GLU A 291 7.06 8.36 -3.51
CA GLU A 291 8.20 8.75 -4.34
C GLU A 291 8.37 10.27 -4.43
N SER A 292 7.26 11.01 -4.48
CA SER A 292 7.26 12.47 -4.45
C SER A 292 7.87 13.01 -3.15
N VAL A 293 7.63 12.33 -2.01
CA VAL A 293 8.25 12.67 -0.73
C VAL A 293 9.76 12.46 -0.76
N ALA A 294 10.26 11.39 -1.38
CA ALA A 294 11.70 11.17 -1.53
C ALA A 294 12.37 12.28 -2.34
N LEU A 295 11.74 12.68 -3.46
CA LEU A 295 12.26 13.73 -4.34
C LEU A 295 12.22 15.12 -3.67
N ASP A 296 11.11 15.46 -3.01
CA ASP A 296 10.99 16.73 -2.28
C ASP A 296 11.99 16.82 -1.14
N THR A 297 12.20 15.71 -0.42
CA THR A 297 13.21 15.63 0.63
C THR A 297 14.62 15.82 0.05
N ALA A 298 14.95 15.19 -1.07
CA ALA A 298 16.24 15.39 -1.74
C ALA A 298 16.47 16.86 -2.15
N ARG A 299 15.45 17.51 -2.74
CA ARG A 299 15.51 18.93 -3.14
C ARG A 299 15.69 19.86 -1.96
N SER A 300 15.03 19.61 -0.83
CA SER A 300 15.13 20.44 0.37
C SER A 300 16.54 20.47 0.97
N HIS A 301 17.36 19.44 0.71
CA HIS A 301 18.76 19.37 1.16
C HIS A 301 19.72 20.11 0.21
N GLY A 302 19.29 20.46 -1.00
CA GLY A 302 20.05 21.30 -1.94
C GLY A 302 21.26 20.64 -2.61
N GLU A 303 21.46 19.33 -2.45
CA GLU A 303 22.52 18.58 -3.13
C GLU A 303 22.04 18.01 -4.48
N GLN A 304 22.67 18.46 -5.56
CA GLN A 304 22.30 18.08 -6.93
C GLN A 304 22.39 16.56 -7.18
N GLN A 305 23.31 15.86 -6.50
CA GLN A 305 23.42 14.40 -6.60
C GLN A 305 22.23 13.66 -5.97
N LEU A 306 21.69 14.17 -4.85
CA LEU A 306 20.52 13.57 -4.20
C LEU A 306 19.27 13.79 -5.04
N GLU A 307 19.17 14.94 -5.70
CA GLU A 307 18.09 15.21 -6.64
C GLU A 307 18.12 14.24 -7.84
N ASP A 308 19.29 13.99 -8.42
CA ASP A 308 19.45 13.01 -9.51
C ASP A 308 19.01 11.60 -9.08
N TYR A 309 19.34 11.18 -7.84
CA TYR A 309 18.88 9.90 -7.30
C TYR A 309 17.36 9.87 -7.09
N GLY A 310 16.79 10.97 -6.56
CA GLY A 310 15.33 11.11 -6.43
C GLY A 310 14.62 11.01 -7.78
N MET A 311 15.16 11.66 -8.81
CA MET A 311 14.62 11.62 -10.18
C MET A 311 14.73 10.22 -10.80
N ALA A 312 15.80 9.46 -10.50
CA ALA A 312 15.92 8.07 -10.92
C ALA A 312 14.86 7.19 -10.27
N VAL A 313 14.65 7.33 -8.95
CA VAL A 313 13.59 6.60 -8.23
C VAL A 313 12.21 6.94 -8.79
N LEU A 314 11.93 8.23 -9.01
CA LEU A 314 10.68 8.72 -9.62
C LEU A 314 10.43 8.08 -11.00
N THR A 315 11.48 8.02 -11.83
CA THR A 315 11.41 7.43 -13.16
C THR A 315 11.06 5.94 -13.11
N VAL A 316 11.70 5.19 -12.20
CA VAL A 316 11.48 3.75 -12.07
C VAL A 316 10.05 3.49 -11.60
N ALA A 317 9.56 4.23 -10.62
CA ALA A 317 8.22 4.09 -10.11
C ALA A 317 7.16 4.54 -11.14
N PHE A 318 7.38 5.61 -11.90
CA PHE A 318 6.54 5.97 -13.04
C PHE A 318 6.39 4.83 -14.06
N LEU A 319 7.51 4.23 -14.49
CA LEU A 319 7.49 3.09 -15.42
C LEU A 319 6.83 1.86 -14.79
N ALA A 320 7.04 1.65 -13.49
CA ALA A 320 6.38 0.58 -12.75
C ALA A 320 4.86 0.72 -12.77
N ILE A 321 4.34 1.92 -12.52
CA ILE A 321 2.90 2.20 -12.54
C ILE A 321 2.33 1.99 -13.95
N LEU A 322 2.99 2.57 -14.97
CA LEU A 322 2.53 2.51 -16.35
C LEU A 322 2.44 1.08 -16.89
N ILE A 323 3.39 0.22 -16.50
CA ILE A 323 3.48 -1.16 -16.99
C ILE A 323 2.63 -2.10 -16.11
N THR A 324 2.78 -2.04 -14.78
CA THR A 324 2.21 -3.08 -13.90
C THR A 324 0.74 -2.87 -13.56
N ALA A 325 0.22 -1.64 -13.54
CA ALA A 325 -1.20 -1.42 -13.23
C ALA A 325 -2.14 -2.00 -14.32
N PRO A 326 -1.93 -1.73 -15.62
CA PRO A 326 -2.77 -2.31 -16.67
C PRO A 326 -2.59 -3.83 -16.79
N ILE A 327 -1.33 -4.31 -16.74
CA ILE A 327 -1.02 -5.75 -16.81
C ILE A 327 -1.65 -6.47 -15.62
N GLY A 328 -1.51 -5.92 -14.41
CA GLY A 328 -2.05 -6.49 -13.20
C GLY A 328 -3.58 -6.54 -13.21
N SER A 329 -4.25 -5.46 -13.62
CA SER A 329 -5.72 -5.45 -13.77
C SER A 329 -6.21 -6.50 -14.78
N LEU A 330 -5.52 -6.62 -15.93
CA LEU A 330 -5.85 -7.62 -16.95
C LEU A 330 -5.64 -9.05 -16.43
N LEU A 331 -4.54 -9.30 -15.71
CA LEU A 331 -4.25 -10.61 -15.12
C LEU A 331 -5.26 -10.99 -14.03
N ILE A 332 -5.65 -10.05 -13.17
CA ILE A 332 -6.69 -10.29 -12.16
C ILE A 332 -8.02 -10.64 -12.83
N GLY A 333 -8.40 -9.90 -13.89
CA GLY A 333 -9.63 -10.18 -14.64
C GLY A 333 -9.63 -11.56 -15.31
N LEU A 334 -8.53 -11.96 -15.94
CA LEU A 334 -8.42 -13.25 -16.64
C LEU A 334 -8.27 -14.43 -15.67
N LEU A 335 -7.37 -14.32 -14.69
CA LEU A 335 -7.10 -15.39 -13.73
C LEU A 335 -8.21 -15.51 -12.68
N GLY A 336 -8.93 -14.43 -12.40
CA GLY A 336 -10.08 -14.45 -11.48
C GLY A 336 -11.20 -15.38 -11.95
N LEU A 337 -11.36 -15.54 -13.27
CA LEU A 337 -12.31 -16.51 -13.85
C LEU A 337 -11.91 -17.97 -13.60
N LEU A 338 -10.64 -18.25 -13.26
CA LEU A 338 -10.15 -19.60 -12.96
C LEU A 338 -10.41 -20.00 -11.50
N LEU A 339 -10.81 -19.06 -10.64
CA LEU A 339 -11.17 -19.33 -9.25
C LEU A 339 -12.46 -20.16 -9.19
N GLN A 340 -12.58 -20.99 -8.15
CA GLN A 340 -13.83 -21.71 -7.91
C GLN A 340 -14.97 -20.73 -7.67
N LYS A 341 -16.05 -20.91 -8.44
CA LYS A 341 -17.30 -20.18 -8.24
C LYS A 341 -18.13 -20.87 -7.17
N ASP A 342 -18.52 -20.08 -6.18
CA ASP A 342 -19.38 -20.43 -5.03
C ASP A 342 -20.59 -21.26 -5.49
N GLU A 343 -20.78 -22.43 -4.86
CA GLU A 343 -21.91 -23.31 -5.16
C GLU A 343 -23.27 -22.66 -4.91
N HIS A 344 -23.36 -21.71 -3.99
CA HIS A 344 -24.61 -21.05 -3.63
C HIS A 344 -25.15 -20.18 -4.78
N GLN A 345 -24.28 -19.48 -5.50
CA GLN A 345 -24.66 -18.75 -6.72
C GLN A 345 -25.03 -19.70 -7.87
N LYS A 346 -24.34 -20.83 -8.02
CA LYS A 346 -24.71 -21.86 -9.02
C LYS A 346 -26.10 -22.42 -8.76
N TRP A 347 -26.44 -22.64 -7.48
CA TRP A 347 -27.77 -23.13 -7.09
C TRP A 347 -28.86 -22.09 -7.37
N LYS A 348 -28.61 -20.83 -7.03
CA LYS A 348 -29.53 -19.71 -7.30
C LYS A 348 -29.77 -19.50 -8.80
N LEU A 349 -28.72 -19.62 -9.61
CA LEU A 349 -28.83 -19.53 -11.08
C LEU A 349 -29.59 -20.74 -11.66
N LYS A 350 -29.32 -21.97 -11.17
CA LYS A 350 -30.06 -23.17 -11.56
C LYS A 350 -31.54 -23.08 -11.17
N TYR A 351 -31.84 -22.56 -9.99
CA TYR A 351 -33.21 -22.37 -9.50
C TYR A 351 -33.98 -21.34 -10.34
N LEU A 352 -33.34 -20.21 -10.68
CA LEU A 352 -33.94 -19.21 -11.57
C LEU A 352 -34.14 -19.77 -12.99
N LEU A 353 -33.18 -20.52 -13.53
CA LEU A 353 -33.31 -21.16 -14.83
C LEU A 353 -34.40 -22.24 -14.86
N SER A 354 -34.61 -22.98 -13.76
CA SER A 354 -35.73 -23.93 -13.66
C SER A 354 -37.09 -23.23 -13.64
N GLN A 355 -37.20 -22.01 -13.10
CA GLN A 355 -38.44 -21.23 -13.14
C GLN A 355 -38.78 -20.63 -14.51
N PHE A 356 -37.84 -20.62 -15.46
CA PHE A 356 -38.08 -20.19 -16.84
C PHE A 356 -38.39 -21.35 -17.80
N HIS A 357 -38.32 -22.60 -17.33
CA HIS A 357 -38.61 -23.81 -18.11
C HIS A 357 -39.95 -24.48 -17.75
N ASP A 358 -40.66 -23.94 -16.76
CA ASP A 358 -42.09 -24.17 -16.52
C ASP A 358 -42.89 -22.96 -17.03
#